data_AF-A0AAJ0DC04-F1
#
_entry.id   AF-A0AAJ0DC04-F1
#
_cell.length_a   1.000
_cell.length_b   1.000
_cell.length_c   1.000
_cell.angle_alpha   90.00
_cell.angle_beta   90.00
_cell.angle_gamma   90.00
#
_symmetry.space_group_name_H-M   'P 1'
#
loop_
_entity.id
_entity.type
_entity.pdbx_description
1 polymer ?
#
loop_
_entity_poly.entity_id
_entity_poly.type
_entity_poly.pdbx_seq_one_letter_code
_entity_poly.pdbx_strand_id
1 'polypeptide(L)' 'MSAKPAPPLNAPASDVTVKISAIDTTLWMASNLAGHMWSPKIKGFEKANFGIWSFLIEHPSGRKLVYDLG' A
#
# COMPACT_ATOMS: atom_id res chain seq x y z
N MET A 1 -14.00 -8.97 -27.60
CA MET A 1 -14.19 -7.65 -26.98
C MET A 1 -12.82 -7.04 -26.75
N SER A 2 -12.58 -5.81 -27.20
CA SER A 2 -11.28 -5.14 -26.99
C SER A 2 -11.19 -4.60 -25.55
N ALA A 3 -10.01 -4.62 -24.94
CA ALA A 3 -9.79 -4.04 -23.62
C ALA A 3 -10.05 -2.53 -23.64
N LYS A 4 -10.74 -2.02 -22.62
CA LYS A 4 -10.93 -0.57 -22.45
C LYS A 4 -9.59 0.05 -22.01
N PRO A 5 -9.17 1.19 -22.60
CA PRO A 5 -7.96 1.88 -22.16
C PRO A 5 -8.09 2.32 -20.69
N ALA A 6 -6.95 2.36 -20.00
CA ALA A 6 -6.88 2.88 -18.65
C ALA A 6 -7.33 4.35 -18.61
N PRO A 7 -8.01 4.79 -17.54
CA PRO A 7 -8.33 6.21 -17.37
C PRO A 7 -7.05 7.06 -17.29
N PRO A 8 -7.10 8.35 -17.71
CA PRO A 8 -5.96 9.25 -17.57
C PRO A 8 -5.51 9.39 -16.11
N LEU A 9 -4.19 9.40 -15.89
CA LEU A 9 -3.62 9.68 -14.57
C LEU A 9 -3.71 11.19 -14.30
N ASN A 10 -4.67 11.60 -13.46
CA ASN A 10 -4.88 13.00 -13.07
C ASN A 10 -3.88 13.44 -11.98
N ALA A 11 -2.59 13.24 -12.20
CA ALA A 11 -1.51 13.70 -11.32
C ALA A 11 -0.62 14.71 -12.07
N PRO A 12 -0.10 15.75 -11.39
CA PRO A 12 0.89 16.65 -12.00
C PRO A 12 2.12 15.87 -12.47
N ALA A 13 2.67 16.27 -13.62
CA ALA A 13 3.97 15.76 -14.04
C ALA A 13 5.04 16.15 -13.02
N SER A 14 5.98 15.25 -12.76
CA SER A 14 7.12 15.47 -11.87
C SER A 14 8.36 14.84 -12.49
N ASP A 15 9.47 15.56 -12.44
CA ASP A 15 10.82 15.10 -12.75
C ASP A 15 11.60 14.71 -11.47
N VAL A 16 11.00 14.92 -10.30
CA VAL A 16 11.60 14.59 -9.01
C VAL A 16 11.30 13.14 -8.63
N THR A 17 12.37 12.40 -8.30
CA THR A 17 12.30 11.09 -7.66
C THR A 17 12.59 11.20 -6.17
N VAL A 18 11.87 10.43 -5.35
CA VAL A 18 12.08 10.35 -3.90
C VAL A 18 12.67 8.99 -3.52
N LYS A 19 13.37 8.93 -2.40
CA LYS A 19 13.78 7.65 -1.79
C LYS A 19 12.69 7.20 -0.81
N ILE A 20 12.29 5.94 -0.90
CA ILE A 20 11.32 5.32 0.01
C ILE A 20 12.01 4.20 0.78
N SER A 21 11.86 4.20 2.10
CA SER A 21 12.28 3.10 2.98
C SER A 21 11.05 2.53 3.67
N ALA A 22 10.92 1.20 3.72
CA ALA A 22 9.91 0.54 4.52
C ALA A 22 10.40 0.42 5.97
N ILE A 23 9.55 0.84 6.92
CA ILE A 23 9.73 0.65 8.34
C ILE A 23 8.90 -0.56 8.72
N ASP A 24 9.56 -1.62 9.16
CA ASP A 24 8.90 -2.72 9.85
C ASP A 24 8.45 -2.21 11.23
N THR A 25 7.13 -2.03 11.40
CA THR A 25 6.57 -1.56 12.67
C THR A 25 6.49 -2.67 13.70
N THR A 26 6.81 -3.92 13.31
CA THR A 26 6.62 -5.16 14.07
C THR A 26 5.15 -5.47 14.41
N LEU A 27 4.21 -4.63 13.98
CA LEU A 27 2.79 -4.86 14.16
C LEU A 27 2.32 -5.94 13.19
N TRP A 28 1.52 -6.85 13.74
CA TRP A 28 0.99 -7.99 13.01
C TRP A 28 -0.48 -8.16 13.30
N MET A 29 -1.30 -8.07 12.26
CA MET A 29 -2.73 -8.32 12.36
C MET A 29 -2.99 -9.80 12.07
N ALA A 30 -3.33 -10.56 13.10
CA ALA A 30 -3.53 -12.00 13.02
C ALA A 30 -5.00 -12.41 13.01
N SER A 31 -5.30 -13.50 12.29
CA SER A 31 -6.60 -14.17 12.27
C SER A 31 -7.77 -13.28 11.82
N ASN A 32 -7.52 -12.30 10.96
CA ASN A 32 -8.56 -11.42 10.43
C ASN A 32 -9.45 -12.17 9.46
N LEU A 33 -10.73 -11.80 9.43
CA LEU A 33 -11.69 -12.39 8.50
C LEU A 33 -11.35 -11.93 7.07
N ALA A 34 -10.82 -12.84 6.25
CA ALA A 34 -10.37 -12.53 4.89
C ALA A 34 -11.50 -11.93 4.02
N GLY A 35 -12.75 -12.33 4.26
CA GLY A 35 -13.91 -11.77 3.57
C GLY A 35 -14.18 -10.28 3.81
N HIS A 36 -13.46 -9.61 4.73
CA HIS A 36 -13.53 -8.15 4.90
C HIS A 36 -12.64 -7.41 3.89
N MET A 37 -11.60 -8.08 3.39
CA MET A 37 -10.60 -7.50 2.48
C MET A 37 -10.81 -7.95 1.03
N TRP A 38 -11.30 -9.18 0.83
CA TRP A 38 -11.52 -9.76 -0.50
C TRP A 38 -12.97 -10.13 -0.75
N SER A 39 -13.45 -9.83 -1.95
CA SER A 39 -14.75 -10.24 -2.47
C SER A 39 -14.59 -10.72 -3.93
N PRO A 40 -15.21 -11.86 -4.32
CA PRO A 40 -16.03 -12.75 -3.50
C PRO A 40 -15.21 -13.51 -2.44
N LYS A 41 -15.90 -14.12 -1.45
CA LYS A 41 -15.25 -14.98 -0.44
C LYS A 41 -14.54 -16.14 -1.14
N ILE A 42 -13.31 -16.42 -0.70
CA ILE A 42 -12.47 -17.50 -1.24
C ILE A 42 -12.59 -18.72 -0.32
N LYS A 43 -13.07 -19.85 -0.85
CA LYS A 43 -13.23 -21.09 -0.08
C LYS A 43 -11.87 -21.61 0.39
N GLY A 44 -11.74 -21.93 1.68
CA GLY A 44 -10.48 -22.37 2.29
C GLY A 44 -9.53 -21.23 2.63
N PHE A 45 -9.97 -19.97 2.49
CA PHE A 45 -9.21 -18.77 2.86
C PHE A 45 -10.10 -17.84 3.69
N GLU A 46 -10.48 -18.31 4.88
CA GLU A 46 -11.38 -17.59 5.79
C GLU A 46 -10.63 -16.61 6.70
N LYS A 47 -9.36 -16.89 6.97
CA LYS A 47 -8.49 -16.09 7.84
C LYS A 47 -7.25 -15.63 7.10
N ALA A 48 -6.88 -14.37 7.32
CA ALA A 48 -5.67 -13.78 6.78
C ALA A 48 -4.84 -13.13 7.89
N ASN A 49 -3.52 -13.26 7.74
CA ASN A 49 -2.53 -12.57 8.54
C ASN A 49 -1.81 -11.56 7.64
N PHE A 50 -1.54 -10.38 8.16
CA PHE A 50 -0.83 -9.35 7.41
C PHE A 50 0.08 -8.54 8.33
N GLY A 51 1.26 -8.24 7.82
CA GLY A 51 2.16 -7.29 8.42
C GLY A 51 1.68 -5.87 8.17
N ILE A 52 2.08 -4.97 9.05
CA ILE A 52 1.85 -3.55 8.91
C ILE A 52 3.22 -2.88 8.76
N TRP A 53 3.32 -1.95 7.82
CA TRP A 53 4.53 -1.18 7.56
C TRP A 53 4.18 0.30 7.50
N SER A 54 5.11 1.13 7.96
CA SER A 54 5.12 2.56 7.67
C SER A 54 6.17 2.85 6.60
N PHE A 55 6.03 3.95 5.88
CA PHE A 55 6.98 4.32 4.83
C PHE A 55 7.63 5.66 5.14
N LEU A 56 8.96 5.68 5.24
CA LEU A 56 9.73 6.92 5.27
C LEU A 56 10.02 7.35 3.83
N ILE A 57 9.59 8.56 3.48
CA ILE A 57 9.80 9.15 2.16
C ILE A 57 10.75 10.34 2.33
N GLU A 58 11.87 10.30 1.59
CA GLU A 58 12.92 11.31 1.60
C GLU A 58 12.98 12.01 0.24
N HIS A 59 12.71 13.32 0.23
CA HIS A 59 12.73 14.16 -0.97
C HIS A 59 14.10 14.86 -1.13
N PRO A 60 14.61 15.04 -2.36
CA PRO A 60 15.94 15.65 -2.58
C PRO A 60 16.05 17.10 -2.07
N SER A 61 14.94 17.81 -1.87
CA SER A 61 14.92 19.11 -1.20
C SER A 61 15.23 19.08 0.30
N GLY A 62 15.55 17.91 0.87
CA GLY A 62 15.77 17.72 2.30
C GLY A 62 14.48 17.52 3.12
N ARG A 63 13.30 17.60 2.50
CA ARG A 63 12.03 17.29 3.20
C ARG A 63 11.91 15.79 3.42
N LYS A 64 11.39 15.41 4.58
CA LYS A 64 11.08 14.03 4.94
C LYS A 64 9.65 13.94 5.42
N LEU A 65 8.99 12.82 5.15
CA LEU A 65 7.67 12.50 5.67
C LEU A 65 7.58 11.02 5.99
N VAL A 66 6.76 10.69 6.98
CA VAL A 66 6.37 9.31 7.27
C VAL A 66 4.92 9.14 6.84
N TYR A 67 4.67 8.12 6.03
CA TYR A 67 3.33 7.73 5.59
C TYR A 67 2.88 6.51 6.38
N ASP A 68 1.69 6.64 6.99
CA ASP A 68 1.12 5.74 7.99
C ASP A 68 1.97 5.61 9.27
N LEU A 69 1.37 5.15 10.37
CA LEU A 69 2.04 5.03 11.67
C LEU A 69 1.82 3.67 12.34
N GLY A 70 1.26 2.70 11.61
CA GLY A 70 0.94 1.38 12.13
C GLY A 70 -0.53 1.26 12.51
#